data_AF-A0A7Y5KC28-F1
#
_entry.id   AF-A0A7Y5KC28-F1
#
_cell.length_a   1.000
_cell.length_b   1.000
_cell.length_c   1.000
_cell.angle_alpha   90.00
_cell.angle_beta   90.00
_cell.angle_gamma   90.00
#
_symmetry.space_group_name_H-M   'P 1'
#
loop_
_entity.id
_entity.type
_entity.pdbx_description
1 polymer ?
#
loop_
_entity_poly.entity_id
_entity_poly.type
_entity_poly.pdbx_seq_one_letter_code
_entity_poly.pdbx_strand_id
1 'polypeptide(L)'
;MSCDFYRQHELGEIAGETFAQHARLCVECQRLLAQDEQLLLLTRSLAQPSASPFLWMKIENALRAEQQRESRMRPRFTSTQKLLAYAVAATLILAIGLGVFFKLSMKPSEDSRLLADAALERVEQKEKEYESAIAELERVTSPQLALLHTDLMLLYRDRLATIDTQIARCRAALGENPGNAHLRRYLLMALQDKKETLQELANHRAG
;
A
#
# COMPACT_ATOMS: atom_id res chain seq x y z
N MET A 1 -18.34 -5.40 -29.51
CA MET A 1 -19.26 -5.03 -28.43
C MET A 1 -19.14 -6.15 -27.41
N SER A 2 -18.57 -5.90 -26.24
CA SER A 2 -18.38 -6.94 -25.23
C SER A 2 -19.67 -7.18 -24.45
N CYS A 3 -20.02 -8.44 -24.23
CA CYS A 3 -21.15 -8.83 -23.41
C CYS A 3 -20.80 -8.77 -21.92
N ASP A 4 -21.43 -7.87 -21.17
CA ASP A 4 -21.18 -7.67 -19.74
C ASP A 4 -21.81 -8.74 -18.83
N PHE A 5 -22.68 -9.61 -19.37
CA PHE A 5 -23.35 -10.67 -18.59
C PHE A 5 -22.37 -11.64 -17.92
N TYR A 6 -21.22 -11.89 -18.56
CA TYR A 6 -20.19 -12.75 -17.99
C TYR A 6 -19.61 -12.17 -16.70
N ARG A 7 -19.25 -10.88 -16.73
CA ARG A 7 -18.71 -10.16 -15.58
C ARG A 7 -19.72 -10.10 -14.43
N GLN A 8 -20.99 -9.84 -14.73
CA GLN A 8 -22.04 -9.80 -13.71
C GLN A 8 -22.22 -11.15 -13.03
N HIS A 9 -22.07 -12.26 -13.76
CA HIS A 9 -22.11 -13.60 -13.19
C HIS A 9 -20.91 -13.87 -12.27
N GLU A 10 -19.69 -13.47 -12.67
CA GLU A 10 -18.50 -13.61 -11.82
C GLU A 10 -18.58 -12.80 -10.53
N LEU A 11 -19.22 -11.63 -10.57
CA LEU A 11 -19.44 -10.76 -9.40
C LEU A 11 -20.62 -11.22 -8.52
N GLY A 12 -21.36 -12.25 -8.93
CA GLY A 12 -22.53 -12.75 -8.22
C GLY A 12 -23.76 -11.83 -8.31
N GLU A 13 -23.78 -10.91 -9.28
CA GLU A 13 -24.86 -9.94 -9.48
C GLU A 13 -26.08 -10.56 -10.20
N ILE A 14 -25.86 -11.65 -10.94
CA ILE A 14 -26.93 -12.41 -11.60
C ILE A 14 -26.89 -13.88 -11.17
N ALA A 15 -28.08 -14.48 -11.03
CA ALA A 15 -28.22 -15.89 -10.71
C ALA A 15 -27.68 -16.78 -11.84
N GLY A 16 -27.05 -17.89 -11.47
CA GLY A 16 -26.46 -18.84 -12.44
C GLY A 16 -27.46 -19.40 -13.46
N GLU A 17 -28.74 -19.54 -13.06
CA GLU A 17 -29.81 -19.98 -13.97
C GLU A 17 -30.10 -18.94 -15.07
N THR A 18 -30.17 -17.66 -14.70
CA THR A 18 -30.37 -16.54 -15.64
C THR A 18 -29.20 -16.42 -16.59
N PHE A 19 -27.98 -16.53 -16.08
CA PHE A 19 -26.77 -16.54 -16.91
C PHE A 19 -26.74 -17.75 -17.85
N ALA A 20 -27.13 -18.95 -17.40
CA ALA A 20 -27.15 -20.15 -18.23
C ALA A 20 -28.14 -20.04 -19.41
N GLN A 21 -29.29 -19.38 -19.22
CA GLN A 21 -30.22 -19.10 -20.31
C GLN A 21 -29.62 -18.14 -21.34
N HIS A 22 -28.95 -17.07 -20.88
CA HIS A 22 -28.27 -16.11 -21.75
C HIS A 22 -27.11 -16.76 -22.52
N ALA A 23 -26.27 -17.54 -21.85
CA ALA A 23 -25.10 -18.19 -22.43
C ALA A 23 -25.46 -19.15 -23.56
N ARG A 24 -26.67 -19.73 -23.59
CA ARG A 24 -27.13 -20.57 -24.72
C ARG A 24 -27.31 -19.80 -26.03
N LEU A 25 -27.56 -18.50 -25.95
CA LEU A 25 -27.85 -17.64 -27.11
C LEU A 25 -26.70 -16.70 -27.46
N CYS A 26 -25.77 -16.46 -26.54
CA CYS A 26 -24.66 -15.52 -26.72
C CYS A 26 -23.33 -16.25 -27.03
N VAL A 27 -22.84 -16.10 -28.26
CA VAL A 27 -21.58 -16.71 -28.74
C VAL A 27 -20.36 -16.25 -27.93
N GLU A 28 -20.36 -15.00 -27.47
CA GLU A 28 -19.24 -14.47 -26.67
C GLU A 28 -19.16 -15.11 -25.29
N CYS A 29 -20.30 -15.26 -24.59
CA CYS A 29 -20.35 -15.96 -23.31
C CYS A 29 -20.01 -17.45 -23.44
N GLN A 30 -20.38 -18.10 -24.56
CA GLN A 30 -19.97 -19.49 -24.82
C GLN A 30 -18.46 -19.62 -24.98
N ARG A 31 -17.84 -18.69 -25.72
CA ARG A 31 -16.38 -18.65 -25.91
C ARG A 31 -15.66 -18.45 -24.58
N LEU A 32 -16.14 -17.55 -23.72
CA LEU A 32 -15.56 -17.31 -22.40
C LEU A 32 -15.70 -18.53 -21.48
N LEU A 33 -16.86 -19.17 -21.44
CA LEU A 33 -17.06 -20.41 -20.69
C LEU A 33 -16.12 -21.54 -21.15
N ALA A 34 -15.92 -21.68 -22.45
CA ALA A 34 -14.98 -22.68 -22.99
C ALA A 34 -13.53 -22.38 -22.60
N GLN A 35 -13.14 -21.11 -22.50
CA GLN A 35 -11.81 -20.71 -22.03
C GLN A 35 -11.60 -21.03 -20.54
N ASP A 36 -12.61 -20.76 -19.71
CA ASP A 36 -12.56 -21.09 -18.29
C ASP A 36 -12.49 -22.60 -18.06
N GLU A 37 -13.22 -23.40 -18.83
CA GLU A 37 -13.11 -24.85 -18.79
C GLU A 37 -11.69 -25.31 -19.14
N GLN A 38 -11.07 -24.72 -20.15
CA GLN A 38 -9.66 -25.01 -20.50
C GLN A 38 -8.69 -24.64 -19.37
N LEU A 39 -8.88 -23.49 -18.71
CA LEU A 39 -8.08 -23.08 -17.56
C LEU A 39 -8.23 -24.05 -16.38
N LEU A 40 -9.44 -24.51 -16.11
CA LEU A 40 -9.72 -25.50 -15.06
C LEU A 40 -9.06 -26.85 -15.35
N LEU A 41 -9.01 -27.26 -16.62
CA LEU A 41 -8.30 -28.48 -17.02
C LEU A 41 -6.77 -28.34 -16.81
N LEU A 42 -6.19 -27.20 -17.20
CA LEU A 42 -4.76 -26.92 -17.00
C LEU A 42 -4.39 -26.86 -15.52
N THR A 43 -5.18 -26.18 -14.70
CA THR A 43 -4.91 -26.06 -13.26
C THR A 43 -5.00 -27.40 -12.52
N ARG A 44 -5.92 -28.30 -12.90
CA ARG A 44 -5.95 -29.66 -12.36
C ARG A 44 -4.66 -30.43 -12.63
N SER A 45 -4.02 -30.19 -13.77
CA SER A 45 -2.72 -30.81 -14.07
C SER A 45 -1.57 -30.24 -13.23
N LEU A 46 -1.72 -29.01 -12.71
CA LEU A 46 -0.74 -28.33 -11.84
C LEU A 46 -0.97 -28.63 -10.35
N ALA A 47 -2.13 -29.14 -9.97
CA ALA A 47 -2.49 -29.40 -8.59
C ALA A 47 -1.64 -30.54 -8.02
N GLN A 48 -0.53 -30.18 -7.37
CA GLN A 48 0.21 -31.10 -6.52
C GLN A 48 -0.53 -31.28 -5.20
N PRO A 49 -0.87 -32.52 -4.78
CA PRO A 49 -1.36 -32.77 -3.43
C PRO A 49 -0.36 -32.20 -2.42
N SER A 50 -0.83 -31.40 -1.47
CA SER A 50 0.07 -30.76 -0.50
C SER A 50 0.91 -31.83 0.22
N ALA A 51 2.24 -31.70 0.17
CA ALA A 51 3.18 -32.74 0.58
C ALA A 51 3.18 -33.08 2.08
N SER A 52 2.38 -32.41 2.92
CA SER A 52 2.36 -32.63 4.36
C SER A 52 0.95 -32.94 4.88
N PRO A 53 0.61 -34.22 5.09
CA PRO A 53 -0.68 -34.60 5.68
C PRO A 53 -0.89 -34.07 7.11
N PHE A 54 0.17 -33.58 7.77
CA PHE A 54 0.13 -33.03 9.12
C PHE A 54 0.18 -31.49 9.17
N LEU A 55 0.21 -30.80 8.02
CA LEU A 55 0.25 -29.33 7.98
C LEU A 55 -0.95 -28.73 8.70
N TRP A 56 -2.14 -29.24 8.42
CA TRP A 56 -3.37 -28.78 9.05
C TRP A 56 -3.39 -29.02 10.56
N MET A 57 -2.95 -30.21 10.99
CA MET A 57 -2.83 -30.53 12.41
C MET A 57 -1.84 -29.62 13.13
N LYS A 58 -0.73 -29.23 12.50
CA LYS A 58 0.21 -28.24 13.04
C LYS A 58 -0.40 -26.84 13.15
N ILE A 59 -1.15 -26.41 12.13
CA ILE A 59 -1.84 -25.11 12.13
C ILE A 59 -2.89 -25.09 13.24
N GLU A 60 -3.71 -26.12 13.37
CA GLU A 60 -4.74 -26.22 14.41
C GLU A 60 -4.12 -26.20 15.82
N ASN A 61 -3.03 -26.94 16.02
CA ASN A 61 -2.31 -26.95 17.29
C ASN A 61 -1.68 -25.58 17.61
N ALA A 62 -1.13 -24.89 16.62
CA ALA A 62 -0.60 -23.53 16.78
C ALA A 62 -1.70 -22.54 17.19
N LEU A 63 -2.86 -22.58 16.51
CA LEU A 63 -4.00 -21.72 16.83
C LEU A 63 -4.57 -21.98 18.23
N ARG A 64 -4.69 -23.26 18.63
CA ARG A 64 -5.13 -23.62 19.99
C ARG A 64 -4.14 -23.15 21.06
N ALA A 65 -2.84 -23.26 20.80
CA ALA A 65 -1.81 -22.80 21.72
C ALA A 65 -1.83 -21.26 21.89
N GLU A 66 -2.13 -20.52 20.84
CA GLU A 66 -2.27 -19.06 20.87
C GLU A 66 -3.50 -18.62 21.68
N GLN A 67 -4.67 -19.24 21.44
CA GLN A 67 -5.88 -19.00 22.26
C GLN A 67 -5.69 -19.36 23.75
N GLN A 68 -4.91 -20.40 24.04
CA GLN A 68 -4.58 -20.76 25.43
C GLN A 68 -3.63 -19.76 26.09
N ARG A 69 -2.72 -19.14 25.33
CA ARG A 69 -1.87 -18.05 25.85
C ARG A 69 -2.68 -16.80 26.15
N GLU A 70 -3.57 -16.40 25.27
CA GLU A 70 -4.48 -15.26 25.51
C GLU A 70 -5.40 -15.50 26.71
N SER A 71 -5.94 -16.71 26.87
CA SER A 71 -6.81 -17.03 28.00
C SER A 71 -6.05 -17.18 29.33
N ARG A 72 -4.79 -17.63 29.32
CA ARG A 72 -3.93 -17.64 30.53
C ARG A 72 -3.45 -16.24 30.94
N MET A 73 -3.29 -15.30 30.00
CA MET A 73 -2.93 -13.91 30.28
C MET A 73 -4.11 -13.06 30.79
N ARG A 74 -5.35 -13.54 30.72
CA ARG A 74 -6.50 -12.83 31.29
C ARG A 74 -6.57 -13.05 32.80
N PRO A 75 -6.47 -12.00 33.64
CA PRO A 75 -6.57 -12.15 35.08
C PRO A 75 -7.97 -12.65 35.46
N ARG A 76 -8.03 -13.74 36.23
CA ARG A 76 -9.27 -14.27 36.82
C ARG A 76 -9.74 -13.36 37.96
N PHE A 77 -10.37 -12.24 37.61
CA PHE A 77 -11.13 -11.45 38.58
C PHE A 77 -12.44 -12.16 38.90
N THR A 78 -12.69 -12.40 40.19
CA THR A 78 -13.91 -13.07 40.70
C THR A 78 -15.11 -12.14 40.63
N SER A 79 -16.32 -12.71 40.56
CA SER A 79 -17.57 -11.98 40.23
C SER A 79 -17.95 -10.85 41.19
N THR A 80 -17.44 -10.86 42.42
CA THR A 80 -17.67 -9.80 43.42
C THR A 80 -16.72 -8.61 43.25
N GLN A 81 -15.50 -8.84 42.71
CA GLN A 81 -14.56 -7.76 42.34
C GLN A 81 -14.96 -7.06 41.05
N LYS A 82 -15.72 -7.73 40.16
CA LYS A 82 -16.26 -7.14 38.93
C LYS A 82 -17.27 -6.04 39.20
N LEU A 83 -18.15 -6.17 40.20
CA LEU A 83 -19.17 -5.15 40.53
C LEU A 83 -18.55 -3.85 41.04
N LEU A 84 -17.55 -3.93 41.91
CA LEU A 84 -16.78 -2.75 42.35
C LEU A 84 -15.94 -2.16 41.20
N ALA A 85 -15.36 -3.01 40.35
CA ALA A 85 -14.63 -2.55 39.17
C ALA A 85 -15.54 -1.86 38.14
N TYR A 86 -16.80 -2.29 37.95
CA TYR A 86 -17.74 -1.63 37.04
C TYR A 86 -18.17 -0.26 37.55
N ALA A 87 -18.34 -0.07 38.86
CA ALA A 87 -18.66 1.23 39.44
C ALA A 87 -17.50 2.24 39.28
N VAL A 88 -16.25 1.80 39.49
CA VAL A 88 -15.05 2.62 39.28
C VAL A 88 -14.74 2.81 37.79
N ALA A 89 -14.98 1.81 36.95
CA ALA A 89 -14.81 1.92 35.50
C ALA A 89 -15.86 2.83 34.88
N ALA A 90 -17.11 2.85 35.36
CA ALA A 90 -18.14 3.76 34.87
C ALA A 90 -17.77 5.22 35.17
N THR A 91 -17.24 5.52 36.36
CA THR A 91 -16.79 6.88 36.70
C THR A 91 -15.52 7.26 35.95
N LEU A 92 -14.57 6.33 35.75
CA LEU A 92 -13.39 6.56 34.90
C LEU A 92 -13.76 6.73 33.42
N ILE A 93 -14.68 5.94 32.86
CA ILE A 93 -15.13 6.09 31.48
C ILE A 93 -15.90 7.40 31.31
N LEU A 94 -16.69 7.82 32.31
CA LEU A 94 -17.36 9.13 32.27
C LEU A 94 -16.35 10.28 32.38
N ALA A 95 -15.33 10.16 33.24
CA ALA A 95 -14.29 11.17 33.41
C ALA A 95 -13.31 11.22 32.24
N ILE A 96 -12.92 10.08 31.68
CA ILE A 96 -12.13 9.97 30.45
C ILE A 96 -12.97 10.41 29.26
N GLY A 97 -14.24 10.04 29.20
CA GLY A 97 -15.18 10.48 28.17
C GLY A 97 -15.39 11.99 28.19
N LEU A 98 -15.62 12.60 29.37
CA LEU A 98 -15.65 14.05 29.53
C LEU A 98 -14.30 14.68 29.21
N GLY A 99 -13.19 14.07 29.65
CA GLY A 99 -11.84 14.58 29.40
C GLY A 99 -11.45 14.54 27.93
N VAL A 100 -11.81 13.48 27.21
CA VAL A 100 -11.62 13.31 25.76
C VAL A 100 -12.59 14.22 25.00
N PHE A 101 -13.84 14.35 25.44
CA PHE A 101 -14.80 15.29 24.85
C PHE A 101 -14.35 16.75 25.02
N PHE A 102 -13.81 17.12 26.19
CA PHE A 102 -13.21 18.43 26.41
C PHE A 102 -11.89 18.60 25.65
N LYS A 103 -11.05 17.57 25.53
CA LYS A 103 -9.82 17.63 24.72
C LYS A 103 -10.08 17.71 23.22
N LEU A 104 -11.12 17.07 22.70
CA LEU A 104 -11.53 17.20 21.30
C LEU A 104 -12.34 18.48 21.05
N SER A 105 -13.06 19.01 22.06
CA SER A 105 -13.75 20.32 21.97
C SER A 105 -12.81 21.51 22.19
N MET A 106 -11.66 21.31 22.85
CA MET A 106 -10.57 22.28 22.83
C MET A 106 -9.94 22.22 21.44
N LYS A 107 -10.04 23.33 20.69
CA LYS A 107 -9.32 23.52 19.42
C LYS A 107 -7.86 23.08 19.56
N PRO A 108 -7.24 22.54 18.49
CA PRO A 108 -5.83 22.15 18.51
C PRO A 108 -5.01 23.28 19.12
N SER A 109 -4.30 23.00 20.22
CA SER A 109 -3.45 23.99 20.87
C SER A 109 -2.40 24.49 19.88
N GLU A 110 -2.04 25.77 19.95
CA GLU A 110 -0.99 26.35 19.09
C GLU A 110 0.30 25.54 19.15
N ASP A 111 0.64 24.98 20.31
CA ASP A 111 1.78 24.07 20.51
C ASP A 111 1.78 22.87 19.55
N SER A 112 0.61 22.30 19.25
CA SER A 112 0.51 21.15 18.33
C SER A 112 0.76 21.56 16.88
N ARG A 113 0.38 22.79 16.50
CA ARG A 113 0.65 23.34 15.16
C ARG A 113 2.12 23.67 15.01
N LEU A 114 2.74 24.29 16.02
CA LEU A 114 4.18 24.57 16.05
C LEU A 114 5.03 23.29 15.95
N LEU A 115 4.63 22.21 16.63
CA LEU A 115 5.31 20.92 16.52
C LEU A 115 5.15 20.30 15.12
N ALA A 116 3.97 20.42 14.50
CA ALA A 116 3.72 19.94 13.14
C ALA A 116 4.52 20.75 12.11
N ASP A 117 4.58 22.08 12.25
CA ASP A 117 5.34 22.96 11.37
C ASP A 117 6.86 22.69 11.49
N ALA A 118 7.37 22.51 12.71
CA ALA A 118 8.76 22.11 12.93
C ALA A 118 9.08 20.70 12.37
N ALA A 119 8.11 19.78 12.38
CA ALA A 119 8.28 18.47 11.75
C ALA A 119 8.29 18.58 10.22
N LEU A 120 7.44 19.42 9.64
CA LEU A 120 7.42 19.70 8.21
C LEU A 120 8.73 20.35 7.73
N GLU A 121 9.24 21.34 8.46
CA GLU A 121 10.51 22.00 8.14
C GLU A 121 11.68 21.02 8.11
N ARG A 122 11.74 20.07 9.05
CA ARG A 122 12.77 19.01 9.04
C ARG A 122 12.67 18.12 7.81
N VAL A 123 11.45 17.78 7.39
CA VAL A 123 11.23 16.97 6.18
C VAL A 123 11.68 17.75 4.95
N GLU A 124 11.31 19.02 4.82
CA GLU A 124 11.72 19.89 3.72
C GLU A 124 13.24 20.07 3.66
N GLN A 125 13.89 20.19 4.82
CA GLN A 125 15.35 20.26 4.89
C GLN A 125 16.00 18.98 4.37
N LYS A 126 15.45 17.81 4.73
CA LYS A 126 15.93 16.52 4.20
C LYS A 126 15.65 16.38 2.71
N GLU A 127 14.49 16.81 2.21
CA GLU A 127 14.19 16.84 0.78
C GLU A 127 15.23 17.69 0.02
N LYS A 128 15.58 18.88 0.52
CA LYS A 128 16.64 19.73 -0.07
C LYS A 128 18.03 19.08 -0.08
N GLU A 129 18.38 18.36 0.99
CA GLU A 129 19.64 17.58 1.04
C GLU A 129 19.67 16.48 -0.03
N TYR A 130 18.55 15.82 -0.30
CA TYR A 130 18.45 14.84 -1.40
C TYR A 130 18.60 15.51 -2.77
N GLU A 131 17.95 16.66 -2.97
CA GLU A 131 18.00 17.41 -4.22
C GLU A 131 19.41 17.90 -4.54
N SER A 132 20.16 18.38 -3.56
CA SER A 132 21.55 18.82 -3.77
C SER A 132 22.45 17.65 -4.16
N ALA A 133 22.28 16.48 -3.52
CA ALA A 133 23.01 15.28 -3.88
C ALA A 133 22.70 14.83 -5.32
N ILE A 134 21.41 14.84 -5.71
CA ILE A 134 20.99 14.53 -7.08
C ILE A 134 21.62 15.50 -8.09
N ALA A 135 21.61 16.80 -7.80
CA ALA A 135 22.18 17.81 -8.69
C ALA A 135 23.70 17.59 -8.91
N GLU A 136 24.41 17.13 -7.89
CA GLU A 136 25.82 16.76 -8.02
C GLU A 136 26.02 15.51 -8.89
N LEU A 137 25.20 14.48 -8.70
CA LEU A 137 25.16 13.29 -9.56
C LEU A 137 24.85 13.65 -11.02
N GLU A 138 23.90 14.54 -11.27
CA GLU A 138 23.55 15.00 -12.62
C GLU A 138 24.73 15.69 -13.32
N ARG A 139 25.48 16.54 -12.61
CA ARG A 139 26.66 17.20 -13.18
C ARG A 139 27.71 16.19 -13.64
N VAL A 140 27.88 15.11 -12.89
CA VAL A 140 28.86 14.05 -13.20
C VAL A 140 28.37 13.15 -14.35
N THR A 141 27.06 12.85 -14.39
CA THR A 141 26.47 11.87 -15.31
C THR A 141 25.97 12.45 -16.62
N SER A 142 25.57 13.73 -16.67
CA SER A 142 25.10 14.40 -17.88
C SER A 142 26.07 14.31 -19.07
N PRO A 143 27.39 14.57 -18.93
CA PRO A 143 28.33 14.36 -20.02
C PRO A 143 28.53 12.88 -20.37
N GLN A 144 28.31 11.97 -19.42
CA GLN A 144 28.43 10.52 -19.63
C GLN A 144 27.26 10.00 -20.45
N LEU A 145 26.05 10.51 -20.19
CA LEU A 145 24.84 10.18 -20.93
C LEU A 145 25.05 10.39 -22.44
N ALA A 146 25.72 11.48 -22.83
CA ALA A 146 26.03 11.78 -24.23
C ALA A 146 27.04 10.82 -24.88
N LEU A 147 27.81 10.05 -24.09
CA LEU A 147 28.82 9.10 -24.56
C LEU A 147 28.31 7.66 -24.66
N LEU A 148 27.09 7.37 -24.18
CA LEU A 148 26.48 6.04 -24.29
C LEU A 148 26.02 5.73 -25.72
N HIS A 149 25.85 4.44 -26.02
CA HIS A 149 25.18 3.99 -27.24
C HIS A 149 23.80 4.64 -27.37
N THR A 150 23.44 5.04 -28.59
CA THR A 150 22.26 5.85 -28.90
C THR A 150 20.97 5.30 -28.27
N ASP A 151 20.77 3.98 -28.31
CA ASP A 151 19.55 3.35 -27.76
C ASP A 151 19.47 3.43 -26.23
N LEU A 152 20.60 3.17 -25.54
CA LEU A 152 20.68 3.29 -24.08
C LEU A 152 20.57 4.74 -23.63
N MET A 153 21.21 5.67 -24.33
CA MET A 153 21.09 7.10 -24.08
C MET A 153 19.62 7.54 -24.15
N LEU A 154 18.90 7.15 -25.21
CA LEU A 154 17.50 7.50 -25.39
C LEU A 154 16.62 6.93 -24.26
N LEU A 155 16.84 5.66 -23.89
CA LEU A 155 16.13 5.02 -22.78
C LEU A 155 16.32 5.78 -21.46
N TYR A 156 17.55 6.07 -21.08
CA TYR A 156 17.84 6.78 -19.83
C TYR A 156 17.31 8.21 -19.86
N ARG A 157 17.38 8.91 -21.01
CA ARG A 157 16.84 10.25 -21.16
C ARG A 157 15.32 10.27 -21.00
N ASP A 158 14.62 9.31 -21.59
CA ASP A 158 13.16 9.18 -21.47
C ASP A 158 12.73 8.86 -20.04
N ARG A 159 13.45 7.94 -19.37
CA ARG A 159 13.22 7.62 -17.96
C ARG A 159 13.43 8.85 -17.07
N LEU A 160 14.55 9.56 -17.21
CA LEU A 160 14.83 10.76 -16.41
C LEU A 160 13.79 11.85 -16.66
N ALA A 161 13.38 12.10 -17.91
CA ALA A 161 12.33 13.07 -18.23
C ALA A 161 10.97 12.72 -17.61
N THR A 162 10.64 11.42 -17.57
CA THR A 162 9.41 10.93 -16.91
C THR A 162 9.47 11.19 -15.41
N ILE A 163 10.58 10.86 -14.75
CA ILE A 163 10.77 11.09 -13.32
C ILE A 163 10.70 12.59 -12.99
N ASP A 164 11.35 13.43 -13.80
CA ASP A 164 11.30 14.89 -13.65
C ASP A 164 9.89 15.45 -13.74
N THR A 165 9.09 14.92 -14.67
CA THR A 165 7.68 15.29 -14.80
C THR A 165 6.89 14.91 -13.55
N GLN A 166 7.15 13.74 -12.95
CA GLN A 166 6.49 13.31 -11.72
C GLN A 166 6.89 14.21 -10.54
N ILE A 167 8.17 14.51 -10.38
CA ILE A 167 8.69 15.42 -9.35
C ILE A 167 8.02 16.79 -9.47
N ALA A 168 7.96 17.35 -10.69
CA ALA A 168 7.33 18.66 -10.94
C ALA A 168 5.85 18.67 -10.54
N ARG A 169 5.09 17.61 -10.86
CA ARG A 169 3.68 17.48 -10.46
C ARG A 169 3.51 17.39 -8.95
N CYS A 170 4.36 16.64 -8.26
CA CYS A 170 4.33 16.53 -6.80
C CYS A 170 4.56 17.90 -6.15
N ARG A 171 5.57 18.64 -6.62
CA ARG A 171 5.89 19.98 -6.10
C ARG A 171 4.75 20.97 -6.33
N ALA A 172 4.15 20.96 -7.51
CA ALA A 172 2.99 21.82 -7.80
C ALA A 172 1.83 21.53 -6.83
N ALA A 173 1.49 20.25 -6.63
CA ALA A 173 0.42 19.84 -5.72
C ALA A 173 0.76 20.13 -4.23
N LEU A 174 2.03 20.02 -3.83
CA LEU A 174 2.49 20.40 -2.50
C LEU A 174 2.46 21.91 -2.26
N GLY A 175 2.57 22.73 -3.31
CA GLY A 175 2.38 24.19 -3.20
C GLY A 175 0.96 24.56 -2.75
N GLU A 176 -0.05 23.78 -3.16
CA GLU A 176 -1.44 23.96 -2.73
C GLU A 176 -1.70 23.35 -1.34
N ASN A 177 -1.06 22.21 -1.02
CA ASN A 177 -1.23 21.53 0.26
C ASN A 177 0.11 21.00 0.82
N PRO A 178 0.90 21.85 1.50
CA PRO A 178 2.22 21.49 2.01
C PRO A 178 2.21 20.39 3.09
N GLY A 179 1.08 20.23 3.78
CA GLY A 179 0.91 19.22 4.84
C GLY A 179 0.55 17.83 4.32
N ASN A 180 0.40 17.64 3.00
CA ASN A 180 -0.01 16.36 2.45
C ASN A 180 1.13 15.31 2.50
N ALA A 181 1.11 14.49 3.55
CA ALA A 181 2.10 13.44 3.76
C ALA A 181 2.17 12.41 2.61
N HIS A 182 1.06 12.14 1.92
CA HIS A 182 1.06 11.21 0.78
C HIS A 182 1.85 11.78 -0.41
N LEU A 183 1.64 13.06 -0.74
CA LEU A 183 2.37 13.74 -1.80
C LEU A 183 3.86 13.85 -1.49
N ARG A 184 4.23 14.14 -0.23
CA ARG A 184 5.64 14.15 0.21
C ARG A 184 6.31 12.79 0.08
N ARG A 185 5.60 11.72 0.47
CA ARG A 185 6.12 10.36 0.30
C ARG A 185 6.32 10.02 -1.17
N TYR A 186 5.40 10.43 -2.05
CA TYR A 186 5.51 10.20 -3.48
C TYR A 186 6.67 11.01 -4.10
N LEU A 187 6.85 12.26 -3.68
CA LEU A 187 8.02 13.09 -4.05
C LEU A 187 9.34 12.41 -3.66
N LEU A 188 9.44 11.91 -2.42
CA LEU A 188 10.64 11.24 -1.95
C LEU A 188 10.96 9.99 -2.78
N MET A 189 9.95 9.18 -3.12
CA MET A 189 10.15 8.00 -3.97
C MET A 189 10.64 8.39 -5.37
N ALA A 190 10.08 9.45 -5.98
CA ALA A 190 10.53 9.94 -7.28
C ALA A 190 11.98 10.48 -7.24
N LEU A 191 12.35 11.19 -6.17
CA LEU A 191 13.74 11.63 -5.96
C LEU A 191 14.70 10.45 -5.80
N GLN A 192 14.30 9.40 -5.08
CA GLN A 192 15.10 8.18 -4.92
C GLN A 192 15.29 7.44 -6.25
N ASP A 193 14.24 7.27 -7.06
CA ASP A 193 14.31 6.66 -8.39
C ASP A 193 15.23 7.44 -9.33
N LYS A 194 15.15 8.78 -9.28
CA LYS A 194 16.06 9.65 -10.03
C LYS A 194 17.52 9.41 -9.63
N LYS A 195 17.80 9.41 -8.32
CA LYS A 195 19.15 9.15 -7.80
C LYS A 195 19.67 7.79 -8.24
N GLU A 196 18.87 6.73 -8.11
CA GLU A 196 19.23 5.38 -8.51
C GLU A 196 19.54 5.30 -10.00
N THR A 197 18.69 5.88 -10.84
CA THR A 197 18.91 5.96 -12.30
C THR A 197 20.24 6.65 -12.65
N LEU A 198 20.57 7.75 -11.95
CA LEU A 198 21.86 8.44 -12.15
C LEU A 198 23.05 7.62 -11.63
N GLN A 199 22.88 6.87 -10.54
CA GLN A 199 23.92 5.98 -10.02
C GLN A 199 24.18 4.80 -10.96
N GLU A 200 23.13 4.20 -11.53
CA GLU A 200 23.25 3.18 -12.58
C GLU A 200 24.06 3.71 -13.76
N LEU A 201 23.72 4.91 -14.24
CA LEU A 201 24.46 5.58 -15.32
C LEU A 201 25.94 5.79 -14.97
N ALA A 202 26.23 6.24 -13.75
CA ALA A 202 27.61 6.44 -13.29
C ALA A 202 28.39 5.11 -13.23
N ASN A 203 27.74 4.03 -12.82
CA ASN A 203 28.34 2.71 -12.68
C ASN A 203 28.53 1.99 -14.02
N HIS A 204 27.67 2.24 -15.02
CA HIS A 204 27.75 1.63 -16.35
C HIS A 204 29.07 1.98 -17.10
N ARG A 205 29.80 3.00 -16.64
CA ARG A 205 31.13 3.37 -17.17
C ARG A 205 32.30 2.67 -16.47
N ALA A 206 32.10 2.14 -15.27
CA ALA A 206 33.17 1.55 -14.45
C ALA A 206 33.48 0.07 -14.81
N GLY A 207 32.70 -0.54 -15.70
CA GLY A 207 32.94 -1.86 -16.29
C GLY A 207 33.21 -1.76 -17.77
#